data_AF-F7R2Z1-F1
#
_entry.id   AF-F7R2Z1-F1
#
_cell.length_a   1.000
_cell.length_b   1.000
_cell.length_c   1.000
_cell.angle_alpha   90.00
_cell.angle_beta   90.00
_cell.angle_gamma   90.00
#
_symmetry.space_group_name_H-M   'P 1'
#
loop_
_entity.id
_entity.type
_entity.pdbx_description
1 polymer ?
#
loop_
_entity_poly.entity_id
_entity_poly.type
_entity_poly.pdbx_seq_one_letter_code
_entity_poly.pdbx_strand_id
1 'polypeptide(L)' 'MSFVNNNGTKINYSAVYAKAQFYGFVGGYPGYRVHNYTTPGTSRRWDLRLKGNKHDISLVKEAFVKGAQWNGS' A
#
# COMPACT_ATOMS: atom_id res chain seq x y z
N MET A 1 2.13 12.88 5.63
CA MET A 1 1.07 12.74 6.66
C MET A 1 -0.20 12.19 6.03
N SER A 2 -1.01 11.49 6.82
CA SER A 2 -2.32 10.99 6.41
C SER A 2 -3.43 11.55 7.29
N PHE A 3 -4.56 11.91 6.69
CA PHE A 3 -5.71 12.49 7.36
C PHE A 3 -7.02 11.99 6.75
N VAL A 4 -8.06 11.86 7.57
CA VAL A 4 -9.43 11.56 7.11
C VAL A 4 -10.07 12.87 6.63
N ASN A 5 -10.80 12.85 5.52
CA ASN A 5 -11.55 14.02 5.08
C ASN A 5 -12.67 14.36 6.09
N ASN A 6 -13.15 15.60 6.09
CA ASN A 6 -14.17 16.06 7.05
C ASN A 6 -15.44 15.18 7.10
N ASN A 7 -15.75 14.48 6.01
CA ASN A 7 -16.96 13.67 5.88
C ASN A 7 -16.73 12.19 6.25
N GLY A 8 -15.54 11.79 6.70
CA GLY A 8 -15.22 10.41 7.09
C GLY A 8 -15.15 9.40 5.95
N THR A 9 -15.44 9.81 4.71
CA THR A 9 -15.59 8.92 3.55
C THR A 9 -14.28 8.56 2.86
N LYS A 10 -13.21 9.33 3.09
CA LYS A 10 -11.93 9.15 2.40
C LYS A 10 -10.76 9.38 3.35
N ILE A 11 -9.80 8.46 3.30
CA ILE A 11 -8.49 8.65 3.93
C ILE A 11 -7.55 9.23 2.87
N ASN A 12 -7.11 10.47 3.09
CA ASN A 12 -6.09 11.12 2.28
C ASN A 12 -4.71 10.77 2.85
N TYR A 13 -3.92 10.06 2.08
CA TYR A 13 -2.58 9.64 2.49
C TYR A 13 -1.54 10.34 1.62
N SER A 14 -0.82 11.30 2.18
CA SER A 14 0.36 11.92 1.55
C SER A 14 1.61 11.30 2.15
N ALA A 15 2.13 10.27 1.49
CA ALA A 15 3.50 9.82 1.71
C ALA A 15 4.38 10.28 0.56
N VAL A 16 5.68 10.44 0.87
CA VAL A 16 6.71 10.45 -0.16
C VAL A 16 6.51 9.17 -0.97
N TYR A 17 5.99 9.33 -2.18
CA TYR A 17 5.53 8.22 -2.99
C TYR A 17 6.74 7.38 -3.37
N ALA A 18 6.94 6.26 -2.69
CA ALA A 18 8.01 5.32 -2.98
C ALA A 18 7.69 4.53 -4.26
N LYS A 19 7.67 5.24 -5.39
CA LYS A 19 7.30 4.73 -6.73
C LYS A 19 8.04 3.43 -7.05
N ALA A 20 9.31 3.33 -6.65
CA ALA A 20 10.13 2.14 -6.83
C ALA A 20 9.59 0.90 -6.11
N GLN A 21 9.06 1.04 -4.90
CA GLN A 21 8.53 -0.09 -4.12
C GLN A 21 7.26 -0.68 -4.74
N PHE A 22 6.43 0.15 -5.38
CA PHE A 22 5.18 -0.30 -6.02
C PHE A 22 5.38 -0.75 -7.47
N TYR A 23 6.09 0.05 -8.27
CA TYR A 23 6.26 -0.22 -9.70
C TYR A 23 7.44 -1.13 -10.01
N GLY A 24 8.37 -1.32 -9.07
CA GLY A 24 9.58 -2.11 -9.32
C GLY A 24 10.53 -1.44 -10.31
N PHE A 25 10.56 -0.11 -10.37
CA PHE A 25 11.48 0.67 -11.19
C PHE A 25 12.18 1.76 -10.36
N VAL A 26 13.50 1.87 -10.49
CA VAL A 26 14.32 2.91 -9.83
C VAL A 26 14.93 3.86 -10.86
N GLY A 27 15.29 5.08 -10.46
CA GLY A 27 15.93 6.08 -11.33
C GLY A 27 14.95 6.92 -12.17
N GLY A 28 15.52 7.78 -13.02
CA GLY A 28 14.77 8.63 -13.97
C GLY A 28 14.18 7.82 -15.14
N TYR A 29 13.15 8.37 -15.79
CA TYR A 29 12.46 7.69 -16.90
C TYR A 29 13.43 7.27 -18.03
N PRO A 30 13.35 6.03 -18.56
CA PRO A 30 12.32 5.00 -18.32
C PRO A 30 12.52 4.15 -17.05
N GLY A 31 13.65 4.30 -16.36
CA GLY A 31 13.98 3.63 -15.09
C GLY A 31 14.61 2.24 -15.27
N TYR A 32 15.18 1.71 -14.19
CA TYR A 32 15.78 0.37 -14.12
C TYR A 32 14.86 -0.58 -13.37
N ARG A 33 14.63 -1.77 -13.94
CA ARG A 33 13.77 -2.79 -13.35
C ARG A 33 14.43 -3.43 -12.12
N VAL A 34 13.64 -3.60 -11.05
CA VAL A 34 14.02 -4.39 -9.87
C VAL A 34 13.72 -5.86 -10.12
N HIS A 35 14.74 -6.71 -9.94
CA HIS A 35 14.66 -8.16 -10.16
C HIS A 35 14.68 -8.96 -8.85
N ASN A 36 15.55 -8.59 -7.91
CA ASN A 36 15.79 -9.34 -6.68
C ASN A 36 15.05 -8.69 -5.51
N TYR A 37 13.82 -9.13 -5.27
CA TYR A 37 13.04 -8.71 -4.12
C TYR A 37 13.47 -9.54 -2.90
N THR A 38 13.87 -8.88 -1.83
CA THR A 38 14.37 -9.54 -0.60
C THR A 38 13.24 -10.00 0.32
N THR A 39 12.03 -9.49 0.14
CA THR A 39 10.85 -9.88 0.93
C THR A 39 10.00 -10.87 0.14
N PRO A 40 9.82 -12.13 0.61
CA PRO A 40 8.95 -13.10 -0.03
C PRO A 40 7.52 -12.57 -0.24
N GLY A 41 6.90 -12.91 -1.36
CA GLY A 41 5.56 -12.43 -1.73
C GLY A 41 5.51 -11.00 -2.28
N THR A 42 6.60 -10.22 -2.14
CA THR A 42 6.71 -8.91 -2.80
C THR A 42 7.21 -9.06 -4.22
N SER A 43 6.65 -8.28 -5.13
CA SER A 43 7.22 -8.06 -6.46
C SER A 43 6.58 -6.82 -7.07
N ARG A 44 6.95 -6.48 -8.31
CA ARG A 44 6.30 -5.42 -9.08
C ARG A 44 4.78 -5.53 -9.00
N ARG A 45 4.12 -4.44 -8.62
CA ARG A 45 2.65 -4.32 -8.51
C ARG A 45 2.00 -5.34 -7.58
N TRP A 46 2.67 -5.68 -6.49
CA TRP A 46 2.08 -6.53 -5.45
C TRP A 46 0.84 -5.91 -4.82
N ASP A 47 0.76 -4.58 -4.76
CA ASP A 47 -0.40 -3.81 -4.33
C ASP A 47 -1.64 -4.10 -5.18
N LEU A 48 -1.50 -4.23 -6.51
CA LEU A 48 -2.60 -4.59 -7.39
C LEU A 48 -3.10 -6.01 -7.13
N ARG A 49 -2.17 -6.95 -6.90
CA ARG A 49 -2.54 -8.34 -6.58
C ARG A 49 -3.26 -8.42 -5.24
N LEU A 50 -2.74 -7.71 -4.22
CA LEU A 50 -3.39 -7.58 -2.92
C LEU A 50 -4.80 -7.00 -3.07
N LYS A 51 -4.96 -5.90 -3.82
CA LYS A 51 -6.28 -5.28 -4.05
C LYS A 51 -7.25 -6.21 -4.77
N GLY A 52 -6.75 -7.05 -5.69
CA GLY A 52 -7.55 -8.05 -6.40
C GLY A 52 -7.97 -9.24 -5.53
N ASN A 53 -7.21 -9.55 -4.48
CA ASN A 53 -7.53 -10.63 -3.56
C ASN A 53 -8.41 -10.13 -2.40
N LYS A 54 -9.70 -10.49 -2.46
CA LYS A 54 -10.70 -10.08 -1.44
C LYS A 54 -10.36 -10.57 -0.04
N HIS A 55 -9.73 -11.74 0.09
CA HIS A 55 -9.37 -12.30 1.39
C HIS A 55 -8.22 -11.50 2.00
N ASP A 56 -7.11 -11.38 1.27
CA ASP A 56 -5.91 -10.69 1.75
C ASP A 56 -6.19 -9.21 2.06
N ILE A 57 -7.00 -8.52 1.24
CA ILE A 57 -7.37 -7.13 1.51
C ILE A 57 -8.26 -6.99 2.76
N SER A 58 -9.05 -8.02 3.12
CA SER A 58 -9.80 -8.02 4.38
C SER A 58 -8.85 -8.09 5.57
N LEU A 59 -7.88 -9.01 5.53
CA LEU A 59 -6.88 -9.16 6.58
C LEU A 59 -6.08 -7.87 6.79
N VAL A 60 -5.70 -7.19 5.70
CA VAL A 60 -5.01 -5.90 5.78
C VAL A 60 -5.88 -4.82 6.42
N LYS A 61 -7.19 -4.77 6.10
CA LYS A 61 -8.12 -3.83 6.73
C LYS A 61 -8.27 -4.10 8.22
N GLU A 62 -8.46 -5.36 8.61
CA GLU A 62 -8.59 -5.78 10.01
C GLU A 62 -7.34 -5.44 10.81
N ALA A 63 -6.15 -5.75 10.27
CA ALA A 63 -4.88 -5.41 10.89
C ALA A 63 -4.70 -3.89 11.04
N PHE A 64 -5.10 -3.11 10.03
CA PHE A 64 -5.04 -1.65 10.08
C PHE A 64 -5.95 -1.08 11.18
N VAL A 65 -7.22 -1.50 11.23
CA VAL A 65 -8.20 -1.08 12.25
C VAL A 65 -7.70 -1.44 13.65
N LYS A 66 -7.21 -2.68 13.83
CA LYS A 66 -6.65 -3.15 15.11
C LYS A 66 -5.41 -2.34 15.53
N GLY A 67 -4.50 -2.08 14.60
CA GLY A 67 -3.29 -1.28 14.84
C GLY A 67 -3.59 0.18 15.15
N ALA A 68 -4.66 0.73 14.56
CA ALA A 68 -5.16 2.06 14.86
C ALA A 68 -5.88 2.14 16.23
N GLN A 69 -6.05 1.02 16.94
CA GLN A 69 -6.86 0.91 18.15
C GLN A 69 -8.26 1.49 17.97
N TRP A 70 -8.78 1.38 16.74
CA TRP A 70 -10.10 1.90 16.42
C TRP A 70 -11.15 0.91 16.90
N ASN A 71 -11.72 1.18 18.06
CA ASN A 71 -12.88 0.50 18.61
C ASN A 71 -14.11 1.26 18.11
N GLY A 72 -14.71 0.83 17.01
CA GLY A 72 -15.83 1.53 16.36
C GLY A 72 -16.82 2.15 17.36
N SER A 73 -17.13 3.43 17.17
CA SER A 73 -18.21 4.14 17.86
C SER A 73 -19.56 3.52 17.57
#